data_AF-A0A2J4XVK0-F1
#
_entry.id   AF-A0A2J4XVK0-F1
#
_cell.length_a   1.000
_cell.length_b   1.000
_cell.length_c   1.000
_cell.angle_alpha   90.00
_cell.angle_beta   90.00
_cell.angle_gamma   90.00
#
_symmetry.space_group_name_H-M   'P 1'
#
loop_
_entity.id
_entity.type
_entity.pdbx_description
1 polymer ?
#
loop_
_entity_poly.entity_id
_entity_poly.type
_entity_poly.pdbx_seq_one_letter_code
_entity_poly.pdbx_strand_id
1 'polypeptide(L)'
;LDQVAAQPFVAVARAKGLSETGALWRHVTGNALLPVLNIAGLLLGELIAGALITETVFGRGGLGLLTQQAVNNQDIAVLQAVVMISALGFVLINLLVDLLMPLFDPRLKTVIGGAV
;
A
#
# COMPACT_ATOMS: atom_id res chain seq x y z
N LEU A 1 8.41 5.74 18.63
CA LEU A 1 7.69 4.80 19.50
C LEU A 1 7.04 5.54 20.67
N ASP A 2 7.76 6.45 21.33
CA ASP A 2 7.24 7.24 22.46
C ASP A 2 6.04 8.17 22.12
N GLN A 3 5.91 8.61 20.87
CA GLN A 3 4.80 9.49 20.44
C GLN A 3 3.45 8.79 20.25
N VAL A 4 3.43 7.45 20.18
CA VAL A 4 2.18 6.68 19.99
C VAL A 4 1.50 6.43 21.34
N ALA A 5 2.28 6.26 22.40
CA ALA A 5 1.79 6.02 23.77
C ALA A 5 1.07 7.24 24.38
N ALA A 6 1.35 8.45 23.90
CA ALA A 6 0.78 9.69 24.43
C ALA A 6 -0.58 10.07 23.83
N GLN A 7 -1.09 9.31 22.85
CA GLN A 7 -2.32 9.68 22.17
C GLN A 7 -3.56 9.30 23.01
N PRO A 8 -4.61 10.13 23.04
CA PRO A 8 -5.79 9.95 23.90
C PRO A 8 -6.56 8.64 23.63
N PHE A 9 -6.34 8.00 22.49
CA PHE A 9 -6.92 6.68 22.20
C PHE A 9 -6.37 5.57 23.10
N VAL A 10 -5.12 5.67 23.57
CA VAL A 10 -4.48 4.67 24.45
C VAL A 10 -5.14 4.67 25.83
N ALA A 11 -5.43 5.85 26.38
CA ALA A 11 -6.10 6.00 27.66
C ALA A 11 -7.55 5.46 27.63
N VAL A 12 -8.27 5.70 26.52
CA VAL A 12 -9.64 5.20 26.32
C VAL A 12 -9.66 3.68 26.09
N ALA A 13 -8.68 3.14 25.36
CA ALA A 13 -8.53 1.69 25.16
C ALA A 13 -8.26 0.95 26.47
N ARG A 14 -7.40 1.52 27.34
CA ARG A 14 -7.08 0.96 28.67
C ARG A 14 -8.29 1.02 29.61
N ALA A 15 -9.05 2.11 29.59
CA ALA A 15 -10.28 2.27 30.37
C ALA A 15 -11.40 1.29 29.95
N LYS A 16 -11.36 0.79 28.69
CA LYS A 16 -12.26 -0.24 28.18
C LYS A 16 -11.76 -1.68 28.37
N GLY A 17 -10.60 -1.88 28.99
CA GLY A 17 -10.02 -3.21 29.22
C GLY A 17 -9.45 -3.89 27.96
N LEU A 18 -9.27 -3.16 26.86
CA LEU A 18 -8.61 -3.70 25.66
C LEU A 18 -7.08 -3.62 25.81
N SER A 19 -6.39 -4.68 25.37
CA SER A 19 -4.93 -4.66 25.27
C SER A 19 -4.48 -3.56 24.30
N GLU A 20 -3.41 -2.87 24.63
CA GLU A 20 -2.81 -1.77 23.84
C GLU A 20 -2.56 -2.21 22.39
N THR A 21 -2.12 -3.46 22.21
CA THR A 21 -1.94 -4.14 20.93
C THR A 21 -3.27 -4.33 20.21
N GLY A 22 -4.33 -4.80 20.88
CA GLY A 22 -5.65 -4.97 20.27
C GLY A 22 -6.28 -3.65 19.80
N ALA A 23 -6.08 -2.56 20.54
CA ALA A 23 -6.59 -1.24 20.16
C ALA A 23 -5.78 -0.60 19.01
N LEU A 24 -4.44 -0.72 19.06
CA LEU A 24 -3.56 -0.21 18.01
C LEU A 24 -3.84 -0.94 16.69
N TRP A 25 -3.90 -2.27 16.71
CA TRP A 25 -4.18 -3.08 15.53
C TRP A 25 -5.60 -2.87 14.97
N ARG A 26 -6.58 -2.53 15.82
CA ARG A 26 -8.00 -2.40 15.43
C ARG A 26 -8.44 -0.98 15.04
N HIS A 27 -7.76 0.06 15.50
CA HIS A 27 -8.11 1.45 15.16
C HIS A 27 -7.09 2.13 14.25
N VAL A 28 -5.83 1.71 14.28
CA VAL A 28 -4.78 2.30 13.45
C VAL A 28 -4.76 1.63 12.07
N THR A 29 -4.85 0.30 11.97
CA THR A 29 -4.65 -0.39 10.68
C THR A 29 -5.73 -0.05 9.63
N GLY A 30 -7.00 0.04 10.02
CA GLY A 30 -8.10 0.40 9.10
C GLY A 30 -8.05 1.87 8.65
N ASN A 31 -7.66 2.79 9.53
CA ASN A 31 -7.55 4.22 9.20
C ASN A 31 -6.21 4.59 8.54
N ALA A 32 -5.15 3.83 8.79
CA ALA A 32 -3.83 4.03 8.20
C ALA A 32 -3.73 3.42 6.79
N LEU A 33 -4.65 2.53 6.39
CA LEU A 33 -4.62 1.89 5.08
C LEU A 33 -4.69 2.93 3.95
N LEU A 34 -5.61 3.89 4.05
CA LEU A 34 -5.79 4.92 3.03
C LEU A 34 -4.51 5.76 2.78
N PRO A 35 -3.85 6.33 3.80
CA PRO A 35 -2.58 7.04 3.59
C PRO A 35 -1.43 6.11 3.19
N VAL A 36 -1.38 4.86 3.68
CA VAL A 36 -0.35 3.88 3.27
C VAL A 36 -0.46 3.57 1.78
N LEU A 37 -1.67 3.37 1.27
CA LEU A 37 -1.92 3.10 -0.15
C LEU A 37 -1.52 4.27 -1.04
N ASN A 38 -1.79 5.49 -0.59
CA ASN A 38 -1.38 6.69 -1.30
C ASN A 38 0.16 6.79 -1.41
N ILE A 39 0.87 6.50 -0.30
CA ILE A 39 2.34 6.47 -0.28
C ILE A 39 2.87 5.30 -1.12
N ALA A 40 2.23 4.14 -1.09
CA ALA A 40 2.64 2.98 -1.88
C ALA A 40 2.60 3.26 -3.39
N GLY A 41 1.61 4.00 -3.88
CA GLY A 41 1.55 4.45 -5.27
C GLY A 41 2.73 5.34 -5.65
N LEU A 42 3.11 6.28 -4.76
CA LEU A 42 4.29 7.11 -4.95
C LEU A 42 5.57 6.27 -5.00
N LEU A 43 5.74 5.36 -4.03
CA LEU A 43 6.91 4.48 -3.94
C LEU A 43 7.04 3.56 -5.17
N LEU A 44 5.93 3.13 -5.79
CA LEU A 44 5.99 2.36 -7.04
C LEU A 44 6.57 3.18 -8.20
N GLY A 45 6.22 4.46 -8.32
CA GLY A 45 6.82 5.35 -9.32
C GLY A 45 8.31 5.55 -9.08
N GLU A 46 8.69 5.75 -7.82
CA GLU A 46 10.09 5.84 -7.41
C GLU A 46 10.86 4.55 -7.69
N LEU A 47 10.22 3.39 -7.52
CA LEU A 47 10.81 2.08 -7.78
C LEU A 47 11.15 1.91 -9.27
N ILE A 48 10.27 2.34 -10.18
CA ILE A 48 10.53 2.28 -11.63
C ILE A 48 11.70 3.22 -12.00
N ALA A 49 11.74 4.43 -11.44
CA ALA A 49 12.84 5.36 -11.66
C ALA A 49 14.17 4.84 -11.09
N GLY A 50 14.15 4.24 -9.90
CA GLY A 50 15.32 3.59 -9.30
C GLY A 50 15.76 2.35 -10.08
N ALA A 51 14.81 1.58 -10.61
CA ALA A 51 15.08 0.41 -11.42
C ALA A 51 15.91 0.77 -12.66
N LEU A 52 15.60 1.88 -13.35
CA LEU A 52 16.42 2.37 -14.47
C LEU A 52 17.89 2.56 -14.08
N ILE A 53 18.17 3.16 -12.93
CA ILE A 53 19.55 3.37 -12.45
C ILE A 53 20.23 2.01 -12.21
N THR A 54 19.54 1.08 -11.56
CA THR A 54 20.12 -0.25 -11.31
C THR A 54 20.32 -1.05 -12.60
N GLU A 55 19.37 -1.00 -13.53
CA GLU A 55 19.41 -1.69 -14.81
C GLU A 55 20.54 -1.17 -15.71
N THR A 56 20.73 0.16 -15.75
CA THR A 56 21.80 0.80 -16.52
C THR A 56 23.18 0.52 -15.94
N VAL A 57 23.36 0.59 -14.62
CA VAL A 57 24.66 0.33 -13.98
C VAL A 57 25.08 -1.14 -14.10
N PHE A 58 24.14 -2.07 -13.94
CA PHE A 58 24.42 -3.51 -13.99
C PHE A 58 24.27 -4.12 -15.39
N GLY A 59 23.91 -3.33 -16.41
CA GLY A 59 23.73 -3.80 -17.78
C GLY A 59 22.63 -4.86 -17.93
N ARG A 60 21.62 -4.85 -17.05
CA ARG A 60 20.48 -5.78 -17.11
C ARG A 60 19.26 -5.05 -17.64
N GLY A 61 18.73 -5.51 -18.77
CA GLY A 61 17.50 -4.94 -19.33
C GLY A 61 16.27 -5.28 -18.48
N GLY A 62 15.45 -4.27 -18.21
CA GLY A 62 14.18 -4.43 -17.48
C GLY A 62 13.20 -3.29 -17.76
N LEU A 63 12.24 -3.11 -16.85
CA LEU A 63 11.14 -2.15 -17.04
C LEU A 63 11.60 -0.70 -16.99
N GLY A 64 12.65 -0.38 -16.21
CA GLY A 64 13.16 0.98 -16.11
C GLY A 64 13.75 1.46 -17.44
N LEU A 65 14.59 0.64 -18.05
CA LEU A 65 15.24 0.88 -19.34
C LEU A 65 14.21 0.91 -20.49
N LEU A 66 13.23 0.01 -20.48
CA LEU A 66 12.11 0.02 -21.45
C LEU A 66 11.28 1.31 -21.35
N THR A 67 10.97 1.76 -20.12
CA THR A 67 10.22 3.00 -19.90
C THR A 67 11.01 4.21 -20.39
N GLN A 68 12.30 4.28 -20.11
CA GLN A 68 13.17 5.36 -20.57
C GLN A 68 13.27 5.42 -22.10
N GLN A 69 13.42 4.27 -22.75
CA GLN A 69 13.43 4.17 -24.22
C GLN A 69 12.09 4.62 -24.81
N ALA A 70 10.97 4.21 -24.21
CA ALA A 70 9.64 4.63 -24.65
C ALA A 70 9.43 6.14 -24.54
N VAL A 71 9.89 6.76 -23.44
CA VAL A 71 9.86 8.22 -23.27
C VAL A 71 10.68 8.93 -24.35
N ASN A 72 11.92 8.48 -24.58
CA ASN A 72 12.82 9.09 -25.56
C ASN A 72 12.30 8.98 -27.00
N ASN A 73 11.68 7.84 -27.33
CA ASN A 73 11.11 7.58 -28.66
C ASN A 73 9.66 8.08 -28.79
N GLN A 74 9.10 8.71 -27.75
CA GLN A 74 7.69 9.12 -27.68
C GLN A 74 6.72 7.98 -27.97
N ASP A 75 7.08 6.76 -27.60
CA ASP A 75 6.24 5.57 -27.75
C ASP A 75 5.19 5.54 -26.63
N ILE A 76 4.06 6.19 -26.90
CA ILE A 76 2.94 6.29 -25.97
C ILE A 76 2.33 4.90 -25.68
N ALA A 77 2.38 3.96 -26.63
CA ALA A 77 1.80 2.63 -26.43
C ALA A 77 2.59 1.84 -25.38
N VAL A 78 3.92 1.88 -25.42
CA VAL A 78 4.77 1.22 -24.42
C VAL A 78 4.64 1.90 -23.06
N LEU A 79 4.65 3.23 -23.01
CA LEU A 79 4.40 3.98 -21.78
C LEU A 79 3.06 3.60 -21.14
N GLN A 80 1.99 3.52 -21.94
CA GLN A 80 0.68 3.12 -21.47
C GLN A 80 0.68 1.67 -20.96
N ALA A 81 1.39 0.75 -21.61
CA ALA A 81 1.52 -0.63 -21.15
C ALA A 81 2.21 -0.71 -19.78
N VAL A 82 3.31 0.02 -19.57
CA VAL A 82 4.02 0.08 -18.28
C VAL A 82 3.11 0.63 -17.19
N VAL A 83 2.39 1.72 -17.47
CA VAL A 83 1.42 2.31 -16.52
C VAL A 83 0.32 1.32 -16.19
N MET A 84 -0.23 0.63 -17.20
CA MET A 84 -1.33 -0.32 -17.01
C MET A 84 -0.91 -1.54 -16.18
N ILE A 85 0.30 -2.09 -16.41
CA ILE A 85 0.86 -3.18 -15.60
C ILE A 85 1.09 -2.72 -14.16
N SER A 86 1.62 -1.52 -13.97
CA SER A 86 1.87 -0.95 -12.64
C SER A 86 0.57 -0.74 -11.86
N ALA A 87 -0.45 -0.20 -12.53
CA ALA A 87 -1.79 -0.01 -11.97
C ALA A 87 -2.44 -1.35 -11.60
N LEU A 88 -2.34 -2.36 -12.47
CA LEU A 88 -2.82 -3.71 -12.17
C LEU A 88 -2.13 -4.29 -10.94
N GLY A 89 -0.80 -4.19 -10.85
CA GLY A 89 -0.03 -4.63 -9.69
C GLY A 89 -0.45 -3.92 -8.41
N PHE A 90 -0.66 -2.61 -8.47
CA PHE A 90 -1.19 -1.83 -7.36
C PHE A 90 -2.56 -2.36 -6.91
N VAL A 91 -3.51 -2.52 -7.83
CA VAL A 91 -4.85 -3.04 -7.52
C VAL A 91 -4.78 -4.44 -6.92
N LEU A 92 -3.92 -5.32 -7.42
CA LEU A 92 -3.76 -6.67 -6.88
C LEU A 92 -3.19 -6.67 -5.46
N ILE A 93 -2.19 -5.83 -5.18
CA ILE A 93 -1.64 -5.68 -3.82
C ILE A 93 -2.70 -5.11 -2.89
N ASN A 94 -3.45 -4.09 -3.32
CA ASN A 94 -4.56 -3.52 -2.54
C ASN A 94 -5.60 -4.59 -2.22
N LEU A 95 -6.04 -5.35 -3.22
CA LEU A 95 -7.00 -6.42 -3.06
C LEU A 95 -6.48 -7.51 -2.10
N LEU A 96 -5.20 -7.87 -2.18
CA LEU A 96 -4.59 -8.82 -1.25
C LEU A 96 -4.60 -8.28 0.18
N VAL A 97 -4.25 -7.02 0.37
CA VAL A 97 -4.29 -6.36 1.68
C VAL A 97 -5.71 -6.34 2.23
N ASP A 98 -6.70 -5.98 1.41
CA ASP A 98 -8.12 -5.97 1.78
C ASP A 98 -8.64 -7.38 2.11
N LEU A 99 -8.17 -8.42 1.41
CA LEU A 99 -8.56 -9.80 1.67
C LEU A 99 -7.89 -10.39 2.91
N LEU A 100 -6.66 -9.97 3.20
CA LEU A 100 -5.92 -10.39 4.38
C LEU A 100 -6.40 -9.66 5.64
N MET A 101 -6.88 -8.42 5.52
CA MET A 101 -7.41 -7.59 6.61
C MET A 101 -8.42 -8.34 7.52
N PRO A 102 -9.45 -9.04 6.99
CA PRO A 102 -10.39 -9.84 7.77
C PRO A 102 -9.76 -11.02 8.53
N LEU A 103 -8.64 -11.57 8.04
CA LEU A 103 -7.92 -12.64 8.73
C LEU A 103 -7.20 -12.09 9.98
N PHE A 104 -6.75 -10.85 9.92
CA PHE A 104 -6.09 -10.17 11.04
C PHE A 104 -7.07 -9.49 12.01
N ASP A 105 -8.30 -9.17 11.59
CA ASP A 105 -9.37 -8.66 12.47
C ASP A 105 -10.73 -9.37 12.24
N PRO A 106 -11.03 -10.43 13.00
CA PRO A 106 -12.21 -11.29 12.78
C PRO A 106 -13.57 -10.62 13.07
N ARG A 107 -13.64 -9.36 13.52
CA ARG A 107 -14.93 -8.65 13.72
C ARG A 107 -15.35 -7.76 12.54
N LEU A 108 -14.52 -7.57 11.50
CA LEU A 108 -14.96 -6.94 10.23
C LEU A 108 -16.05 -7.77 9.53
N LYS A 109 -16.13 -9.08 9.81
CA LYS A 109 -17.20 -9.96 9.34
C LYS A 109 -18.61 -9.55 9.77
N THR A 110 -18.77 -8.75 10.84
CA THR A 110 -20.10 -8.50 11.42
C THR A 110 -20.85 -7.32 10.76
N VAL A 111 -20.19 -6.43 10.01
CA VAL A 111 -20.85 -5.22 9.47
C VAL A 111 -21.58 -5.46 8.14
N ILE A 112 -21.40 -6.61 7.49
CA ILE A 112 -22.14 -6.99 6.27
C ILE A 112 -23.50 -7.67 6.59
N GLY A 113 -23.85 -7.84 7.87
CA GLY A 113 -25.06 -8.56 8.32
C GLY A 113 -26.16 -7.73 8.99
N GLY A 114 -26.21 -6.41 8.80
CA GLY A 114 -27.14 -5.53 9.51
C GLY A 114 -27.85 -4.53 8.59
N ALA A 115 -28.55 -5.03 7.58
CA ALA A 115 -29.50 -4.24 6.79
C ALA A 115 -30.75 -5.08 6.53
N VAL A 116 -31.52 -5.33 7.59
CA VAL A 116 -32.98 -5.56 7.57
C VAL A 116 -33.57 -5.01 8.85
#